data_AF-A0A4P8IYJ5-F1
#
_entry.id   AF-A0A4P8IYJ5-F1
#
_cell.length_a   1.000
_cell.length_b   1.000
_cell.length_c   1.000
_cell.angle_alpha   90.00
_cell.angle_beta   90.00
_cell.angle_gamma   90.00
#
_symmetry.space_group_name_H-M   'P 1'
#
loop_
_entity.id
_entity.type
_entity.pdbx_description
1 polymer ?
#
loop_
_entity_poly.entity_id
_entity_poly.type
_entity_poly.pdbx_seq_one_letter_code
_entity_poly.pdbx_strand_id
1 'polypeptide(L)'
;MRASIRAEYERELETWKSNLKRDSDAALERVKAGLAREVAEHQTAAALRMQRRFDAVSTCYIALRALYIAALDATTSFADTSPTAVHRDLDELRTCAGVCKDALEKHRMDLPAELVRRCDALLGELASIAGSWQYHIEVLNTPLAERAALHFDRVGEVHKPLEALERELRELLGESTTLDASATFHSH
;
A
#
# COMPACT_ATOMS: atom_id res chain seq x y z
N MET A 1 -30.34 -26.64 -70.51
CA MET A 1 -30.48 -27.38 -69.24
C MET A 1 -29.20 -27.36 -68.40
N ARG A 2 -28.05 -27.88 -68.87
CA ARG A 2 -26.78 -27.81 -68.09
C ARG A 2 -26.30 -26.39 -67.75
N ALA A 3 -26.47 -25.45 -68.68
CA ALA A 3 -26.07 -24.05 -68.47
C ALA A 3 -26.93 -23.32 -67.42
N SER A 4 -28.24 -23.61 -67.33
CA SER A 4 -29.11 -22.98 -66.32
C SER A 4 -28.80 -23.50 -64.92
N ILE A 5 -28.60 -24.82 -64.79
CA ILE A 5 -28.21 -25.46 -63.53
C ILE A 5 -26.88 -24.89 -63.02
N ARG A 6 -25.89 -24.69 -63.91
CA ARG A 6 -24.60 -24.09 -63.54
C ARG A 6 -24.76 -22.65 -63.05
N ALA A 7 -25.56 -21.84 -63.73
CA ALA A 7 -25.82 -20.45 -63.35
C ALA A 7 -26.58 -20.33 -62.01
N GLU A 8 -27.45 -21.28 -61.70
CA GLU A 8 -28.13 -21.38 -60.39
C GLU A 8 -27.14 -21.68 -59.27
N TYR A 9 -26.28 -22.70 -59.43
CA TYR A 9 -25.24 -23.01 -58.45
C TYR A 9 -24.25 -21.87 -58.24
N GLU A 10 -23.91 -21.13 -59.29
CA GLU A 10 -22.99 -20.00 -59.21
C GLU A 10 -23.62 -18.83 -58.44
N ARG A 11 -24.93 -18.60 -58.59
CA ARG A 11 -25.69 -17.66 -57.76
C ARG A 11 -25.76 -18.09 -56.30
N GLU A 12 -26.04 -19.36 -56.05
CA GLU A 12 -26.08 -19.90 -54.69
C GLU A 12 -24.71 -19.76 -54.01
N LEU A 13 -23.63 -20.08 -54.72
CA LEU A 13 -22.26 -19.91 -54.22
C LEU A 13 -21.93 -18.47 -53.84
N GLU A 14 -22.29 -17.50 -54.68
CA GLU A 14 -22.06 -16.08 -54.35
C GLU A 14 -22.93 -15.61 -53.16
N THR A 15 -24.14 -16.14 -53.04
CA THR A 15 -25.01 -15.89 -51.87
C THR A 15 -24.40 -16.48 -50.60
N TRP A 16 -23.89 -17.72 -50.65
CA TRP A 16 -23.22 -18.35 -49.52
C TRP A 16 -21.94 -17.64 -49.11
N LYS A 17 -21.11 -17.22 -50.07
CA LYS A 17 -19.88 -16.45 -49.79
C LYS A 17 -20.19 -15.10 -49.13
N SER A 18 -21.17 -14.36 -49.66
CA SER A 18 -21.56 -13.07 -49.10
C SER A 18 -22.15 -13.21 -47.69
N ASN A 19 -22.99 -14.23 -47.46
CA ASN A 19 -23.51 -14.55 -46.13
C ASN A 19 -22.39 -14.93 -45.16
N LEU A 20 -21.48 -15.83 -45.54
CA LEU A 20 -20.37 -16.26 -44.69
C LEU A 20 -19.48 -15.08 -44.29
N LYS A 21 -19.16 -14.18 -45.24
CA LYS A 21 -18.37 -12.99 -44.96
C LYS A 21 -19.11 -12.04 -44.02
N ARG A 22 -20.39 -11.80 -44.26
CA ARG A 22 -21.21 -10.94 -43.40
C ARG A 22 -21.28 -11.50 -41.98
N ASP A 23 -21.45 -12.81 -41.84
CA ASP A 23 -21.55 -13.48 -40.56
C ASP A 23 -20.18 -13.50 -39.84
N SER A 24 -19.07 -13.67 -40.57
CA SER A 24 -17.72 -13.57 -40.01
C SER A 24 -17.38 -12.15 -39.56
N ASP A 25 -17.70 -11.14 -40.37
CA ASP A 25 -17.47 -9.73 -40.02
C ASP A 25 -18.33 -9.34 -38.80
N ALA A 26 -19.60 -9.77 -38.77
CA ALA A 26 -20.48 -9.57 -37.62
C ALA A 26 -19.99 -10.31 -36.36
N ALA A 27 -19.39 -11.49 -36.50
CA ALA A 27 -18.81 -12.23 -35.39
C ALA A 27 -17.54 -11.56 -34.86
N LEU A 28 -16.66 -11.08 -35.75
CA LEU A 28 -15.45 -10.35 -35.40
C LEU A 28 -15.78 -9.05 -34.65
N GLU A 29 -16.76 -8.27 -35.14
CA GLU A 29 -17.16 -7.04 -34.46
C GLU A 29 -17.80 -7.31 -33.10
N ARG A 30 -18.56 -8.41 -32.95
CA ARG A 30 -19.06 -8.86 -31.63
C ARG A 30 -17.93 -9.19 -30.66
N VAL A 31 -16.91 -9.93 -31.11
CA VAL A 31 -15.76 -10.31 -30.27
C VAL A 31 -14.93 -9.08 -29.90
N LYS A 32 -14.66 -8.18 -30.84
CA LYS A 32 -13.95 -6.92 -30.57
C LYS A 32 -14.69 -6.04 -29.58
N ALA A 33 -16.01 -5.90 -29.73
CA ALA A 33 -16.83 -5.14 -28.79
C ALA A 33 -16.85 -5.78 -27.39
N GLY A 34 -16.89 -7.11 -27.32
CA GLY A 34 -16.76 -7.85 -26.06
C GLY A 34 -15.41 -7.62 -25.39
N LEU A 35 -14.32 -7.78 -26.13
CA LEU A 35 -12.96 -7.56 -25.63
C LEU A 35 -12.75 -6.12 -25.17
N ALA A 36 -13.22 -5.13 -25.92
CA ALA A 36 -13.11 -3.72 -25.54
C ALA A 36 -13.84 -3.42 -24.21
N ARG A 37 -15.01 -4.04 -24.00
CA ARG A 37 -15.76 -3.93 -22.75
C ARG A 37 -15.00 -4.58 -21.59
N GLU A 38 -14.54 -5.81 -21.74
CA GLU A 38 -13.79 -6.52 -20.70
C GLU A 38 -12.49 -5.80 -20.34
N VAL A 39 -11.77 -5.25 -21.32
CA VAL A 39 -10.57 -4.45 -21.09
C VAL A 39 -10.90 -3.19 -20.28
N ALA A 40 -11.99 -2.49 -20.62
CA ALA A 40 -12.41 -1.30 -19.87
C ALA A 40 -12.82 -1.64 -18.42
N GLU A 41 -13.55 -2.73 -18.22
CA GLU A 41 -13.93 -3.23 -16.89
C GLU A 41 -12.69 -3.66 -16.09
N HIS A 42 -11.74 -4.34 -16.71
CA HIS A 42 -10.51 -4.75 -16.05
C HIS A 42 -9.65 -3.52 -15.68
N GLN A 43 -9.50 -2.55 -16.56
CA GLN A 43 -8.74 -1.32 -16.32
C GLN A 43 -9.35 -0.49 -15.18
N THR A 44 -10.67 -0.32 -15.16
CA THR A 44 -11.37 0.40 -14.08
C THR A 44 -11.25 -0.33 -12.74
N ALA A 45 -11.42 -1.66 -12.73
CA ALA A 45 -11.23 -2.45 -11.52
C ALA A 45 -9.78 -2.43 -11.01
N ALA A 46 -8.80 -2.46 -11.92
CA ALA A 46 -7.38 -2.35 -11.57
C ALA A 46 -7.05 -0.98 -10.98
N ALA A 47 -7.54 0.12 -11.58
CA ALA A 47 -7.35 1.47 -11.07
C ALA A 47 -7.95 1.64 -9.66
N LEU A 48 -9.16 1.13 -9.42
CA LEU A 48 -9.80 1.20 -8.10
C LEU A 48 -9.04 0.39 -7.03
N ARG A 49 -8.51 -0.80 -7.38
CA ARG A 49 -7.66 -1.58 -6.48
C ARG A 49 -6.36 -0.85 -6.15
N MET A 50 -5.74 -0.22 -7.15
CA MET A 50 -4.50 0.55 -6.95
C MET A 50 -4.74 1.76 -6.05
N GLN A 51 -5.85 2.49 -6.26
CA GLN A 51 -6.23 3.61 -5.40
C GLN A 51 -6.41 3.18 -3.94
N ARG A 52 -7.17 2.10 -3.69
CA ARG A 52 -7.35 1.58 -2.32
C ARG A 52 -6.03 1.18 -1.66
N ARG A 53 -5.12 0.58 -2.43
CA ARG A 53 -3.77 0.25 -1.95
C ARG A 53 -2.97 1.50 -1.59
N PHE A 54 -3.01 2.53 -2.43
CA PHE A 54 -2.35 3.81 -2.16
C PHE A 54 -2.88 4.45 -0.87
N ASP A 55 -4.20 4.51 -0.72
CA ASP A 55 -4.85 5.08 0.45
C ASP A 55 -4.51 4.27 1.72
N ALA A 56 -4.49 2.94 1.63
CA ALA A 56 -4.10 2.05 2.71
C ALA A 56 -2.64 2.26 3.13
N VAL A 57 -1.72 2.27 2.17
CA VAL A 57 -0.27 2.47 2.39
C VAL A 57 -0.01 3.81 3.04
N SER A 58 -0.53 4.90 2.47
CA SER A 58 -0.32 6.26 2.98
C SER A 58 -0.90 6.44 4.38
N THR A 59 -2.13 5.98 4.61
CA THR A 59 -2.81 6.11 5.92
C THR A 59 -2.04 5.36 7.01
N CYS A 60 -1.65 4.11 6.75
CA CYS A 60 -0.92 3.30 7.72
C CYS A 60 0.48 3.87 7.99
N TYR A 61 1.19 4.31 6.96
CA TYR A 61 2.52 4.90 7.10
C TYR A 61 2.50 6.20 7.90
N ILE A 62 1.56 7.11 7.60
CA ILE A 62 1.41 8.38 8.32
C ILE A 62 1.15 8.11 9.81
N ALA A 63 0.27 7.15 10.12
CA ALA A 63 -0.05 6.82 11.50
C ALA A 63 1.14 6.18 12.24
N LEU A 64 1.88 5.28 11.59
CA LEU A 64 3.09 4.66 12.15
C LEU A 64 4.20 5.69 12.39
N ARG A 65 4.38 6.63 11.45
CA ARG A 65 5.36 7.72 11.58
C ARG A 65 4.98 8.70 12.68
N ALA A 66 3.69 9.03 12.81
CA ALA A 66 3.20 9.87 13.90
C ALA A 66 3.47 9.21 15.26
N LEU A 67 3.21 7.90 15.38
CA LEU A 67 3.54 7.14 16.58
C LEU A 67 5.04 7.16 16.91
N TYR A 68 5.90 6.96 15.91
CA TYR A 68 7.35 7.06 16.09
C TYR A 68 7.79 8.45 16.57
N ILE A 69 7.25 9.52 15.96
CA ILE A 69 7.54 10.91 16.37
C ILE A 69 7.10 11.15 17.81
N ALA A 70 5.87 10.75 18.17
CA ALA A 70 5.38 10.88 19.54
C ALA A 70 6.26 10.12 20.55
N ALA A 71 6.77 8.94 20.18
CA ALA A 71 7.70 8.18 21.00
C ALA A 71 9.05 8.92 21.16
N LEU A 72 9.57 9.49 20.08
CA LEU A 72 10.80 10.27 20.12
C LEU A 72 10.64 11.53 20.98
N ASP A 73 9.55 12.28 20.80
CA ASP A 73 9.24 13.48 21.57
C ASP A 73 9.13 13.15 23.06
N ALA A 74 8.42 12.07 23.41
CA ALA A 74 8.31 11.61 24.80
C ALA A 74 9.67 11.26 25.43
N THR A 75 10.64 10.79 24.64
CA THR A 75 12.00 10.46 25.13
C THR A 75 12.98 11.63 25.11
N THR A 76 12.71 12.67 24.31
CA THR A 76 13.61 13.82 24.10
C THR A 76 13.14 15.12 24.75
N SER A 77 11.90 15.15 25.24
CA SER A 77 11.32 16.25 26.03
C SER A 77 11.95 16.32 27.43
N PHE A 78 13.22 16.70 27.47
CA PHE A 78 14.01 16.92 28.70
C PHE A 78 13.92 18.36 29.21
N ALA A 79 13.49 19.28 28.35
CA ALA A 79 13.61 20.72 28.58
C ALA A 79 12.53 21.26 29.53
N ASP A 80 11.35 20.64 29.57
CA ASP A 80 10.27 20.99 30.48
C ASP A 80 10.07 19.87 31.52
N THR A 81 10.79 19.99 32.63
CA THR A 81 10.72 19.09 33.81
C THR A 81 9.37 19.10 34.55
N SER A 82 8.31 19.65 33.94
CA SER A 82 6.98 19.69 34.54
C SER A 82 6.30 18.32 34.44
N PRO A 83 5.79 17.76 35.54
CA PRO A 83 5.00 16.53 35.51
C PRO A 83 3.88 16.58 34.47
N THR A 84 3.29 17.75 34.22
CA THR A 84 2.21 17.95 33.25
C THR A 84 2.67 17.73 31.80
N ALA A 85 3.91 18.10 31.45
CA ALA A 85 4.45 17.92 30.11
C ALA A 85 4.66 16.43 29.81
N VAL A 86 5.23 15.69 30.76
CA VAL A 86 5.46 14.25 30.65
C VAL A 86 4.14 13.46 30.48
N HIS A 87 3.09 13.83 31.22
CA HIS A 87 1.77 13.18 31.08
C HIS A 87 1.13 13.50 29.72
N ARG A 88 1.26 14.74 29.23
CA ARG A 88 0.77 15.11 27.90
C ARG A 88 1.46 14.30 26.81
N ASP A 89 2.78 14.18 26.87
CA ASP A 89 3.56 13.47 25.85
C ASP A 89 3.24 11.95 25.87
N LEU A 90 2.95 11.39 27.05
CA LEU A 90 2.43 10.02 27.21
C LEU A 90 1.01 9.85 26.62
N ASP A 91 0.12 10.81 26.82
CA ASP A 91 -1.24 10.76 26.28
C ASP A 91 -1.25 10.91 24.75
N GLU A 92 -0.37 11.75 24.20
CA GLU A 92 -0.15 11.86 22.75
C GLU A 92 0.34 10.51 22.19
N LEU A 93 1.32 9.88 22.83
CA LEU A 93 1.84 8.58 22.45
C LEU A 93 0.76 7.48 22.44
N ARG A 94 -0.11 7.45 23.46
CA ARG A 94 -1.26 6.54 23.52
C ARG A 94 -2.27 6.81 22.40
N THR A 95 -2.53 8.08 22.12
CA THR A 95 -3.45 8.51 21.06
C THR A 95 -2.94 8.06 19.70
N CYS A 96 -1.67 8.32 19.39
CA CYS A 96 -1.04 7.87 18.15
C CYS A 96 -1.03 6.34 18.03
N ALA A 97 -0.83 5.61 19.14
CA ALA A 97 -0.86 4.15 19.11
C ALA A 97 -2.26 3.60 18.77
N GLY A 98 -3.31 4.21 19.34
CA GLY A 98 -4.69 3.90 18.99
C GLY A 98 -5.00 4.18 17.52
N VAL A 99 -4.64 5.37 17.02
CA VAL A 99 -4.83 5.75 15.61
C VAL A 99 -4.10 4.80 14.66
N CYS A 100 -2.86 4.42 14.99
CA CYS A 100 -2.08 3.49 14.18
C CYS A 100 -2.71 2.10 14.14
N LYS A 101 -3.17 1.59 15.29
CA LYS A 101 -3.88 0.32 15.36
C LYS A 101 -5.16 0.34 14.53
N ASP A 102 -6.00 1.37 14.67
CA ASP A 102 -7.25 1.49 13.94
C ASP A 102 -7.02 1.60 12.42
N ALA A 103 -5.98 2.33 12.00
CA ALA A 103 -5.59 2.44 10.61
C ALA A 103 -5.17 1.08 10.03
N LEU A 104 -4.35 0.30 10.75
CA LEU A 104 -3.90 -1.02 10.33
C LEU A 104 -5.05 -2.04 10.27
N GLU A 105 -5.95 -2.03 11.25
CA GLU A 105 -7.13 -2.92 11.24
C GLU A 105 -8.06 -2.61 10.06
N LYS A 106 -8.32 -1.32 9.82
CA LYS A 106 -9.18 -0.86 8.71
C LYS A 106 -8.64 -1.26 7.34
N HIS A 107 -7.32 -1.17 7.14
CA HIS A 107 -6.67 -1.35 5.85
C HIS A 107 -5.95 -2.69 5.68
N ARG A 108 -6.13 -3.62 6.63
CA ARG A 108 -5.43 -4.92 6.67
C ARG A 108 -5.56 -5.72 5.38
N MET A 109 -6.74 -5.71 4.77
CA MET A 109 -7.05 -6.47 3.55
C MET A 109 -6.50 -5.82 2.28
N ASP A 110 -6.17 -4.53 2.32
CA ASP A 110 -5.63 -3.78 1.20
C ASP A 110 -4.10 -3.87 1.13
N LEU A 111 -3.45 -4.30 2.20
CA LEU A 111 -1.98 -4.42 2.31
C LEU A 111 -1.49 -5.86 2.14
N PRO A 112 -0.25 -6.08 1.64
CA PRO A 112 0.38 -7.38 1.66
C PRO A 112 0.52 -7.92 3.09
N ALA A 113 0.31 -9.24 3.28
CA ALA A 113 0.33 -9.86 4.61
C ALA A 113 1.66 -9.68 5.35
N GLU A 114 2.79 -9.72 4.62
CA GLU A 114 4.11 -9.50 5.20
C GLU A 114 4.28 -8.06 5.70
N LEU A 115 3.70 -7.09 4.98
CA LEU A 115 3.77 -5.70 5.37
C LEU A 115 2.93 -5.43 6.63
N VAL A 116 1.73 -5.99 6.70
CA VAL A 116 0.89 -5.97 7.90
C VAL A 116 1.65 -6.54 9.09
N ARG A 117 2.33 -7.70 8.93
CA ARG A 117 3.11 -8.33 9.99
C ARG A 117 4.24 -7.43 10.50
N ARG A 118 4.93 -6.70 9.62
CA ARG A 118 5.98 -5.74 9.99
C ARG A 118 5.41 -4.52 10.71
N CYS A 119 4.31 -3.97 10.22
CA CYS A 119 3.61 -2.88 10.91
C CYS A 119 3.14 -3.29 12.31
N ASP A 120 2.58 -4.50 12.45
CA ASP A 120 2.15 -5.06 13.75
C ASP A 120 3.35 -5.21 14.70
N ALA A 121 4.50 -5.67 14.20
CA ALA A 121 5.73 -5.78 14.99
C ALA A 121 6.21 -4.40 15.47
N LEU A 122 6.26 -3.40 14.59
CA LEU A 122 6.68 -2.04 14.94
C LEU A 122 5.71 -1.36 15.90
N LEU A 123 4.40 -1.55 15.70
CA LEU A 123 3.39 -1.09 16.64
C LEU A 123 3.58 -1.73 18.02
N GLY A 124 3.85 -3.04 18.08
CA GLY A 124 4.13 -3.76 19.32
C GLY A 124 5.39 -3.26 20.02
N GLU A 125 6.47 -3.00 19.27
CA GLU A 125 7.72 -2.44 19.80
C GLU A 125 7.52 -1.03 20.36
N LEU A 126 6.88 -0.13 19.60
CA LEU A 126 6.60 1.24 20.01
C LEU A 126 5.65 1.29 21.23
N ALA A 127 4.63 0.43 21.26
CA ALA A 127 3.74 0.29 22.41
C ALA A 127 4.47 -0.27 23.64
N SER A 128 5.41 -1.20 23.46
CA SER A 128 6.27 -1.71 24.55
C SER A 128 7.17 -0.62 25.12
N ILE A 129 7.75 0.22 24.26
CA ILE A 129 8.55 1.38 24.67
C ILE A 129 7.68 2.34 25.47
N ALA A 130 6.47 2.65 24.99
CA ALA A 130 5.51 3.52 25.67
C ALA A 130 5.13 3.00 27.07
N GLY A 131 4.76 1.72 27.17
CA GLY A 131 4.39 1.11 28.46
C GLY A 131 5.57 1.05 29.44
N SER A 132 6.77 0.79 28.94
CA SER A 132 7.98 0.81 29.75
C SER A 132 8.32 2.23 30.23
N TRP A 133 8.15 3.26 29.38
CA TRP A 133 8.34 4.67 29.76
C TRP A 133 7.38 5.07 30.88
N GLN A 134 6.10 4.76 30.71
CA GLN A 134 5.07 4.99 31.71
C GLN A 134 5.41 4.33 33.05
N TYR A 135 5.82 3.05 33.04
CA TYR A 135 6.18 2.33 34.24
C TYR A 135 7.34 2.99 35.00
N HIS A 136 8.36 3.45 34.28
CA HIS A 136 9.49 4.15 34.90
C HIS A 136 9.13 5.55 35.44
N ILE A 137 8.10 6.20 34.88
CA ILE A 137 7.60 7.51 35.34
C ILE A 137 6.69 7.36 36.54
N GLU A 138 5.64 6.55 36.41
CA GLU A 138 4.54 6.47 37.38
C GLU A 138 4.85 5.52 38.55
N VAL A 139 5.65 4.47 38.33
CA VAL A 139 5.86 3.40 39.33
C VAL A 139 7.25 3.48 39.97
N LEU A 140 8.32 3.49 39.15
CA LEU A 140 9.69 3.41 39.68
C LEU A 140 10.26 4.75 40.13
N ASN A 141 9.69 5.88 39.67
CA ASN A 141 10.17 7.23 39.95
C ASN A 141 11.70 7.40 39.74
N THR A 142 12.26 6.69 38.75
CA THR A 142 13.69 6.69 38.42
C THR A 142 14.14 8.10 37.99
N PRO A 143 15.43 8.48 38.08
CA PRO A 143 15.87 9.77 37.54
C PRO A 143 15.61 9.92 36.04
N LEU A 144 15.16 11.10 35.59
CA LEU A 144 14.77 11.36 34.19
C LEU A 144 15.88 11.07 33.18
N ALA A 145 17.11 11.48 33.48
CA ALA A 145 18.25 11.34 32.58
C ALA A 145 18.61 9.87 32.28
N GLU A 146 18.58 9.00 33.29
CA GLU A 146 18.95 7.59 33.16
C GLU A 146 17.89 6.79 32.40
N ARG A 147 16.61 7.12 32.63
CA ARG A 147 15.48 6.55 31.87
C ARG A 147 15.56 6.94 30.40
N ALA A 148 15.68 8.23 30.14
CA ALA A 148 15.57 8.72 28.78
C ALA A 148 16.72 8.25 27.89
N ALA A 149 17.93 8.03 28.43
CA ALA A 149 19.00 7.37 27.71
C ALA A 149 18.61 5.95 27.26
N LEU A 150 18.06 5.14 28.18
CA LEU A 150 17.60 3.78 27.87
C LEU A 150 16.48 3.75 26.81
N HIS A 151 15.55 4.70 26.89
CA HIS A 151 14.40 4.74 25.99
C HIS A 151 14.73 5.39 24.64
N PHE A 152 15.61 6.38 24.60
CA PHE A 152 16.10 7.00 23.37
C PHE A 152 16.83 5.98 22.49
N ASP A 153 17.68 5.13 23.08
CA ASP A 153 18.38 4.07 22.34
C ASP A 153 17.37 3.08 21.73
N ARG A 154 16.37 2.65 22.50
CA ARG A 154 15.31 1.74 22.02
C ARG A 154 14.43 2.37 20.92
N VAL A 155 14.10 3.65 21.01
CA VAL A 155 13.38 4.35 19.93
C VAL A 155 14.27 4.46 18.68
N GLY A 156 15.57 4.74 18.86
CA GLY A 156 16.54 4.77 17.77
C GLY A 156 16.69 3.44 17.03
N GLU A 157 16.52 2.31 17.71
CA GLU A 157 16.51 0.98 17.08
C GLU A 157 15.32 0.78 16.13
N VAL A 158 14.16 1.41 16.40
CA VAL A 158 12.95 1.35 15.57
C VAL A 158 13.08 2.18 14.29
N HIS A 159 13.99 3.15 14.25
CA HIS A 159 14.18 4.04 13.11
C HIS A 159 14.56 3.28 11.82
N LYS A 160 15.52 2.35 11.90
CA LYS A 160 15.99 1.59 10.72
C LYS A 160 14.91 0.68 10.12
N PRO A 161 14.17 -0.11 10.93
CA PRO A 161 12.98 -0.83 10.44
C PRO A 161 11.93 0.08 9.80
N LEU A 162 11.69 1.25 10.37
CA LEU A 162 10.72 2.22 9.84
C LEU A 162 11.14 2.77 8.47
N GLU A 163 12.42 3.10 8.28
CA GLU A 163 12.97 3.51 6.98
C GLU A 163 12.92 2.38 5.94
N ALA A 164 13.22 1.15 6.36
CA ALA A 164 13.11 -0.02 5.49
C ALA A 164 11.66 -0.23 5.03
N LEU A 165 10.70 -0.08 5.93
CA LEU A 165 9.28 -0.15 5.62
C LEU A 165 8.85 0.98 4.68
N GLU A 166 9.29 2.22 4.93
CA GLU A 166 8.96 3.37 4.06
C GLU A 166 9.42 3.13 2.62
N ARG A 167 10.62 2.57 2.44
CA ARG A 167 11.15 2.22 1.12
C ARG A 167 10.32 1.13 0.44
N GLU A 168 9.96 0.08 1.15
CA GLU A 168 9.11 -0.99 0.60
C GLU A 168 7.72 -0.46 0.22
N LEU A 169 7.18 0.47 1.02
CA LEU A 169 5.93 1.16 0.70
C LEU A 169 6.05 2.03 -0.55
N ARG A 170 7.14 2.78 -0.72
CA ARG A 170 7.44 3.53 -1.95
C ARG A 170 7.56 2.63 -3.17
N GLU A 171 8.23 1.49 -3.04
CA GLU A 171 8.33 0.49 -4.10
C GLU A 171 6.95 -0.06 -4.50
N LEU A 172 6.05 -0.30 -3.53
CA LEU A 172 4.65 -0.67 -3.81
C LEU A 172 3.85 0.41 -4.52
N LEU A 173 4.24 1.68 -4.37
CA LEU A 173 3.67 2.82 -5.09
C LEU A 173 4.30 3.04 -6.48
N GLY A 174 5.31 2.25 -6.85
CA GLY A 174 5.99 2.35 -8.13
C GLY A 174 7.19 3.28 -8.15
N GLU A 175 7.63 3.81 -7.00
CA GLU A 175 8.96 4.43 -6.87
C GLU A 175 10.01 3.32 -6.85
N SER A 176 10.47 2.93 -8.03
CA SER A 176 11.61 2.03 -8.16
C SER A 176 12.86 2.70 -7.59
N THR A 177 13.48 2.10 -6.58
CA THR A 177 14.79 2.47 -6.03
C THR A 177 15.94 2.34 -7.04
N THR A 178 15.66 1.97 -8.29
CA THR A 178 16.63 1.91 -9.39
C THR A 178 16.85 3.29 -10.02
N LEU A 179 17.66 4.11 -9.37
CA LEU A 179 18.60 4.95 -10.11
C LEU A 179 19.79 4.03 -10.50
N ASP A 180 19.95 3.83 -11.82
CA ASP A 180 21.05 3.15 -12.51
C ASP A 180 21.25 1.64 -12.32
N ALA A 181 20.59 0.85 -13.17
CA ALA A 181 21.22 -0.31 -13.82
C ALA A 181 20.38 -0.79 -15.02
N SER A 182 20.15 0.04 -16.05
CA SER A 182 19.84 -0.39 -17.44
C SER A 182 19.69 0.80 -18.40
N ALA A 183 20.58 1.77 -18.31
CA ALA A 183 20.93 2.58 -19.46
C ALA A 183 21.89 1.75 -20.34
N THR A 184 21.40 0.71 -21.03
CA THR A 184 22.05 0.10 -22.21
C THR A 184 21.21 -1.05 -22.76
N PHE A 185 20.57 -0.84 -23.91
CA PHE A 185 20.47 -1.72 -25.10
C PHE A 185 19.25 -1.26 -25.93
N HIS A 186 19.42 -0.15 -26.65
CA HIS A 186 19.64 -0.10 -28.10
C HIS A 186 18.37 -0.33 -28.94
N SER A 187 17.96 0.78 -29.56
CA SER A 187 17.27 0.79 -30.84
C SER A 187 17.97 -0.14 -31.83
N HIS A 188 17.21 -1.03 -32.45
CA HIS A 188 17.33 -1.39 -33.87
C HIS A 188 16.01 -1.98 -34.36
#